data_AF-D8G3Z8-F1
#
_entry.id   AF-D8G3Z8-F1
#
_cell.length_a   1.000
_cell.length_b   1.000
_cell.length_c   1.000
_cell.angle_alpha   90.00
_cell.angle_beta   90.00
_cell.angle_gamma   90.00
#
_symmetry.space_group_name_H-M   'P 1'
#
loop_
_entity.id
_entity.type
_entity.pdbx_description
1 polymer ?
#
loop_
_entity_poly.entity_id
_entity_poly.type
_entity_poly.pdbx_seq_one_letter_code
_entity_poly.pdbx_strand_id
1 'polypeptide(L)' 'MPLELVILLAALIVSWLAFNWAIKVLKASLGTAVAIAAIVLVLQLVFGIGPNQLLQHIINLPQTLWQMVQGK' A
#
# COMPACT_ATOMS: atom_id res chain seq x y z
N MET A 1 -16.03 27.01 -29.85
CA MET A 1 -14.78 27.77 -30.11
C MET A 1 -13.97 28.08 -28.84
N PRO A 2 -14.36 28.93 -27.86
CA PRO A 2 -13.49 29.26 -26.71
C PRO A 2 -13.53 28.21 -25.57
N LEU A 3 -14.69 27.57 -25.35
CA LEU A 3 -14.88 26.58 -24.29
C LEU A 3 -14.05 25.31 -24.51
N GLU A 4 -13.96 24.85 -25.76
CA GLU A 4 -13.20 23.64 -26.13
C GLU A 4 -11.72 23.82 -25.84
N LEU A 5 -11.16 25.01 -26.09
CA LEU A 5 -9.78 25.35 -25.75
C LEU A 5 -9.54 25.31 -24.24
N VAL A 6 -10.49 25.84 -23.44
CA VAL A 6 -10.41 25.79 -21.97
C VAL A 6 -10.47 24.35 -21.46
N ILE A 7 -11.37 23.53 -22.00
CA ILE A 7 -11.49 22.11 -21.64
C ILE A 7 -10.22 21.35 -22.02
N LEU A 8 -9.65 21.62 -23.20
CA LEU A 8 -8.43 20.95 -23.67
C LEU A 8 -7.24 21.28 -22.76
N LEU A 9 -7.06 22.56 -22.39
CA LEU A 9 -6.03 22.98 -21.45
C LEU A 9 -6.25 22.39 -20.05
N ALA A 10 -7.48 22.39 -19.55
CA ALA A 10 -7.81 21.79 -18.25
C ALA A 10 -7.54 20.28 -18.25
N ALA A 11 -7.95 19.57 -19.30
CA ALA A 11 -7.71 18.14 -19.45
C ALA A 11 -6.22 17.81 -19.52
N LEU A 12 -5.42 18.64 -20.22
CA LEU A 12 -3.97 18.48 -20.30
C LEU A 12 -3.31 18.61 -18.92
N ILE A 13 -3.71 19.63 -18.15
CA ILE A 13 -3.19 19.86 -16.79
C ILE A 13 -3.58 18.71 -15.84
N VAL A 14 -4.86 18.30 -15.88
CA VAL A 14 -5.36 17.21 -15.02
C VAL A 14 -4.67 15.89 -15.37
N SER A 15 -4.54 15.57 -16.66
CA SER A 15 -3.85 14.36 -17.13
C SER A 15 -2.38 14.36 -16.70
N TRP A 16 -1.69 15.49 -16.85
CA TRP A 16 -0.30 15.65 -16.40
C TRP A 16 -0.16 15.45 -14.88
N LEU A 17 -1.08 16.01 -14.12
CA LEU A 17 -1.09 15.89 -12.65
C LEU A 17 -1.33 14.44 -12.21
N ALA A 18 -2.32 13.77 -12.82
CA ALA A 18 -2.61 12.36 -12.58
C ALA A 18 -1.43 11.46 -12.94
N PHE A 19 -0.77 11.73 -14.07
CA PHE A 19 0.42 10.98 -14.50
C PHE A 19 1.57 11.15 -13.49
N ASN A 20 1.86 12.38 -13.07
CA ASN A 20 2.91 12.64 -12.09
C ASN A 20 2.60 11.99 -10.73
N TRP A 21 1.35 12.03 -10.30
CA TRP A 21 0.91 11.33 -9.09
C TRP A 21 1.09 9.81 -9.22
N ALA A 22 0.69 9.22 -10.34
CA ALA A 22 0.84 7.78 -10.57
C ALA A 22 2.30 7.34 -10.50
N ILE A 23 3.23 8.10 -11.09
CA ILE A 23 4.67 7.81 -10.99
C ILE A 23 5.17 7.92 -9.54
N LYS A 24 4.71 8.92 -8.78
CA LYS A 24 5.05 9.05 -7.35
C LYS A 24 4.52 7.86 -6.54
N VAL A 25 3.27 7.47 -6.75
CA VAL A 25 2.65 6.32 -6.09
C VAL A 25 3.39 5.05 -6.45
N LEU A 26 3.73 4.85 -7.73
CA LEU A 26 4.50 3.68 -8.15
C LEU A 26 5.84 3.61 -7.43
N LYS A 27 6.61 4.70 -7.39
CA LYS A 27 7.88 4.74 -6.65
C LYS A 27 7.69 4.48 -5.16
N ALA A 28 6.65 5.05 -4.55
CA ALA A 28 6.32 4.80 -3.15
C ALA A 28 5.97 3.33 -2.91
N SER A 29 5.17 2.72 -3.78
CA SER A 29 4.79 1.30 -3.70
C SER A 29 6.00 0.38 -3.84
N LEU A 30 6.92 0.66 -4.77
CA LEU A 30 8.17 -0.12 -4.88
C LEU A 30 9.01 0.01 -3.61
N GLY A 31 9.20 1.22 -3.08
CA GLY A 31 9.94 1.44 -1.84
C GLY A 31 9.32 0.71 -0.65
N THR A 32 8.00 0.79 -0.51
CA THR A 32 7.24 0.09 0.54
C THR A 32 7.31 -1.42 0.37
N ALA A 33 7.20 -1.95 -0.85
CA ALA A 33 7.32 -3.38 -1.11
C ALA A 33 8.72 -3.92 -0.75
N VAL A 34 9.77 -3.17 -1.08
CA VAL A 34 11.15 -3.51 -0.69
C VAL A 34 11.34 -3.45 0.82
N ALA A 35 10.79 -2.42 1.49
CA ALA A 35 10.85 -2.32 2.95
C ALA A 35 10.11 -3.48 3.63
N ILE A 36 8.90 -3.84 3.14
CA ILE A 36 8.14 -5.00 3.62
C ILE A 36 8.97 -6.27 3.42
N ALA A 37 9.55 -6.47 2.23
CA ALA A 37 10.38 -7.63 1.96
C ALA A 37 11.59 -7.69 2.91
N ALA A 38 12.27 -6.57 3.17
CA ALA A 38 13.38 -6.51 4.11
C ALA A 38 12.94 -6.85 5.55
N ILE A 39 11.81 -6.30 6.02
CA ILE A 39 11.25 -6.61 7.34
C ILE A 39 10.91 -8.09 7.44
N VAL A 40 10.24 -8.65 6.43
CA VAL A 40 9.89 -10.07 6.38
C VAL A 40 11.14 -10.94 6.39
N LEU A 41 12.18 -10.59 5.64
CA LEU A 41 13.45 -11.32 5.63
C LEU A 41 14.12 -11.29 7.01
N VAL A 42 14.15 -10.13 7.67
CA VAL A 42 14.69 -10.03 9.04
C VAL A 42 13.87 -10.89 10.01
N LEU A 43 12.55 -10.83 9.94
CA LEU A 43 11.68 -11.66 10.78
C LEU A 43 11.88 -13.15 10.51
N GLN A 44 12.06 -13.55 9.25
CA GLN A 44 12.32 -14.93 8.88
C GLN A 44 13.70 -15.40 9.37
N LEU A 45 14.73 -14.56 9.30
CA LEU A 45 16.08 -14.90 9.74
C LEU A 45 16.21 -14.93 11.27
N VAL A 46 15.55 -14.01 11.98
CA VAL A 46 15.66 -13.87 13.44
C VAL A 46 14.68 -14.78 14.18
N PHE A 47 13.44 -14.89 13.70
CA PHE A 47 12.38 -15.63 14.39
C PHE A 47 11.99 -16.94 13.68
N GLY A 48 12.46 -17.19 12.46
CA GLY A 48 12.08 -18.38 11.68
C GLY A 48 10.66 -18.33 11.11
N ILE A 49 9.97 -17.19 11.21
CA ILE A 49 8.55 -17.05 10.83
C ILE A 49 8.45 -16.69 9.34
N GLY A 50 7.71 -17.47 8.58
CA GLY A 50 7.52 -17.23 7.15
C GLY A 50 6.53 -16.09 6.84
N PRO A 51 6.62 -15.45 5.66
CA PRO A 51 5.70 -14.38 5.23
C PRO A 51 4.22 -14.78 5.29
N ASN A 52 3.90 -16.02 4.90
CA ASN A 52 2.53 -16.53 4.92
C ASN A 52 1.97 -16.63 6.35
N GLN A 53 2.83 -16.94 7.33
CA GLN A 53 2.43 -17.02 8.73
C GLN A 53 2.16 -15.63 9.29
N LEU A 54 2.97 -14.63 8.93
CA LEU A 54 2.73 -13.24 9.31
C LEU A 54 1.39 -12.73 8.76
N LEU A 55 1.11 -12.98 7.48
CA LEU A 55 -0.16 -12.59 6.87
C LEU A 55 -1.35 -13.29 7.53
N GLN A 56 -1.26 -14.60 7.77
CA GLN A 56 -2.31 -15.33 8.49
C GLN A 56 -2.50 -14.78 9.90
N HIS A 57 -1.42 -14.47 10.61
CA HIS A 57 -1.49 -13.88 11.94
C HIS A 57 -2.16 -12.51 11.91
N ILE A 58 -1.81 -11.65 10.94
CA ILE A 58 -2.44 -10.33 10.76
C ILE A 58 -3.94 -10.45 10.44
N ILE A 59 -4.34 -11.41 9.60
CA ILE A 59 -5.76 -11.65 9.29
C ILE A 59 -6.53 -12.16 10.51
N ASN A 60 -5.88 -12.96 11.36
CA ASN A 60 -6.47 -13.53 12.56
C ASN A 60 -6.34 -12.62 13.80
N LEU A 61 -5.51 -11.58 13.76
CA LEU A 61 -5.33 -10.59 14.84
C LEU A 61 -6.65 -9.93 15.26
N PRO A 62 -7.52 -9.44 14.34
CA PRO A 62 -8.82 -8.89 14.71
C PRO A 62 -9.69 -9.88 15.48
N GLN A 63 -9.70 -11.15 15.07
CA GLN A 63 -10.46 -12.20 15.76
C GLN A 63 -9.88 -12.51 17.14
N THR A 64 -8.55 -12.58 17.27
CA THR A 64 -7.90 -12.80 18.56
C THR A 64 -8.12 -11.63 19.51
N LEU A 65 -8.07 -10.39 19.02
CA LEU A 65 -8.39 -9.19 19.79
C LEU A 65 -9.87 -9.17 20.21
N TRP A 66 -10.77 -9.55 19.30
CA TRP A 66 -12.20 -9.63 19.59
C TRP A 66 -12.52 -10.70 20.64
N GLN A 67 -11.89 -11.87 20.56
CA GLN A 67 -11.99 -12.92 21.57
C GLN A 67 -11.34 -12.53 22.90
N MET A 68 -10.30 -11.69 22.90
CA MET A 68 -9.67 -11.20 24.13
C MET A 68 -10.50 -10.11 24.80
N VAL A 69 -11.25 -9.33 24.02
CA VAL A 69 -12.19 -8.28 24.49
C VAL A 69 -13.55 -8.87 24.89
N GLN A 70 -14.03 -9.93 24.22
CA GLN A 70 -15.27 -10.64 24.59
C GLN A 70 -15.05 -11.78 25.59
N GLY A 71 -13.82 -12.30 25.65
CA GLY A 71 -13.40 -13.38 26.55
C GLY A 71 -12.90 -12.84 27.88
N LYS A 72 -13.71 -12.01 28.54
CA LYS A 72 -13.82 -11.78 29.99
C LYS A 72 -14.89 -10.74 30.27
#